data_AF-A0A4C1V5V4-F1
#
_entry.id   AF-A0A4C1V5V4-F1
#
_cell.length_a   1.000
_cell.length_b   1.000
_cell.length_c   1.000
_cell.angle_alpha   90.00
_cell.angle_beta   90.00
_cell.angle_gamma   90.00
#
_symmetry.space_group_name_H-M   'P 1'
#
loop_
_entity.id
_entity.type
_entity.pdbx_description
1 polymer ?
#
loop_
_entity_poly.entity_id
_entity_poly.type
_entity_poly.pdbx_seq_one_letter_code
_entity_poly.pdbx_strand_id
1 'polypeptide(L)'
;MSDFQHDIIKRSFKVLHEESSEKKVTVAITPNGLADGIAKDETGIEYFVTPLEVEMTMTEFLNTLDRKREKFITYIQKQNSNLTDDFKELLCDVELEIPFASKAFNKTPDAVNFWMGDDRAVTSRVMRQNASRRRLDRRKPV
;
A
#
# COMPACT_ATOMS: atom_id res chain seq x y z
N MET A 1 -2.44 15.39 -14.81
CA MET A 1 -1.27 14.50 -14.68
C MET A 1 -0.25 14.94 -15.71
N SER A 2 1.03 15.06 -15.37
CA SER A 2 2.05 15.41 -16.37
C SER A 2 2.34 14.22 -17.28
N ASP A 3 2.84 14.46 -18.50
CA ASP A 3 3.20 13.40 -19.44
C ASP A 3 4.17 12.38 -18.82
N PHE A 4 5.12 12.88 -18.01
CA PHE A 4 6.07 12.06 -17.26
C PHE A 4 5.41 11.09 -16.27
N GLN A 5 4.44 11.55 -15.47
CA GLN A 5 3.73 10.70 -14.52
C GLN A 5 2.92 9.61 -15.22
N HIS A 6 2.35 9.94 -16.38
CA HIS A 6 1.60 9.01 -17.20
C HIS A 6 2.48 7.93 -17.82
N ASP A 7 3.69 8.28 -18.25
CA ASP A 7 4.65 7.32 -18.80
C ASP A 7 5.18 6.35 -17.73
N ILE A 8 5.42 6.82 -16.50
CA ILE A 8 5.76 5.98 -15.35
C ILE A 8 4.65 4.96 -15.11
N ILE A 9 3.40 5.41 -14.95
CA ILE A 9 2.26 4.52 -14.66
C ILE A 9 2.10 3.47 -15.75
N LYS A 10 2.22 3.85 -17.03
CA LYS A 10 2.14 2.93 -18.16
C LYS A 10 3.24 1.88 -18.13
N ARG A 11 4.48 2.30 -17.86
CA ARG A 11 5.64 1.38 -17.81
C ARG A 11 5.51 0.41 -16.64
N SER A 12 5.19 0.90 -15.45
CA SER A 12 4.99 0.05 -14.27
C SER A 12 3.83 -0.94 -14.49
N PHE A 13 2.71 -0.50 -15.07
CA PHE A 13 1.60 -1.41 -15.39
C PHE A 13 2.02 -2.51 -16.37
N LYS A 14 2.80 -2.17 -17.40
CA LYS A 14 3.35 -3.14 -18.35
C LYS A 14 4.23 -4.18 -17.64
N VAL A 15 5.15 -3.74 -16.78
CA VAL A 15 6.04 -4.63 -16.02
C VAL A 15 5.22 -5.60 -15.14
N LEU A 16 4.19 -5.09 -14.45
CA LEU A 16 3.32 -5.91 -13.61
C LEU A 16 2.53 -6.95 -14.41
N HIS A 17 2.00 -6.56 -15.58
CA HIS A 17 1.16 -7.43 -16.40
C HIS A 17 1.96 -8.44 -17.22
N GLU A 18 3.11 -8.05 -17.78
CA GLU A 18 3.89 -8.89 -18.71
C GLU A 18 5.03 -9.64 -18.01
N GLU A 19 5.80 -8.96 -17.18
CA GLU A 19 7.03 -9.53 -16.61
C GLU A 19 6.79 -10.21 -15.26
N SER A 20 5.82 -9.71 -14.49
CA SER A 20 5.49 -10.21 -13.14
C SER A 20 4.17 -10.97 -13.07
N SER A 21 3.63 -11.42 -14.22
CA SER A 21 2.30 -12.02 -14.33
C SER A 21 2.07 -13.18 -13.35
N GLU A 22 3.04 -14.10 -13.25
CA GLU A 22 2.97 -15.31 -12.40
C GLU A 22 3.49 -15.08 -10.98
N LYS A 23 4.00 -13.87 -10.70
CA LYS A 23 4.53 -13.54 -9.39
C LYS A 23 3.44 -13.63 -8.34
N LYS A 24 3.72 -14.33 -7.25
CA LYS A 24 2.82 -14.41 -6.10
C LYS A 24 2.86 -13.12 -5.30
N VAL A 25 1.69 -12.56 -5.01
CA VAL A 25 1.51 -11.35 -4.23
C VAL A 25 0.47 -11.57 -3.14
N THR A 26 0.73 -10.98 -1.97
CA THR A 26 -0.22 -10.97 -0.85
C THR A 26 -1.25 -9.86 -1.08
N VAL A 27 -2.51 -10.25 -1.16
CA VAL A 27 -3.65 -9.37 -1.45
C VAL A 27 -4.60 -9.38 -0.27
N ALA A 28 -4.99 -8.20 0.19
CA ALA A 28 -6.05 -8.01 1.17
C ALA A 28 -7.41 -8.05 0.45
N ILE A 29 -8.35 -8.80 1.03
CA ILE A 29 -9.72 -8.93 0.54
C ILE A 29 -10.68 -8.46 1.64
N THR A 30 -11.60 -7.58 1.26
CA THR A 30 -12.68 -7.12 2.14
C THR A 30 -14.03 -7.14 1.42
N PRO A 31 -15.14 -7.29 2.17
CA PRO A 31 -16.48 -7.24 1.59
C PRO A 31 -16.98 -5.82 1.33
N ASN A 32 -16.34 -4.79 1.89
CA ASN A 32 -16.81 -3.41 1.86
C ASN A 32 -15.70 -2.38 1.57
N GLY A 33 -14.47 -2.83 1.30
CA GLY A 33 -13.32 -1.96 1.07
C GLY A 33 -12.63 -1.46 2.35
N LEU A 34 -13.10 -1.85 3.54
CA LEU A 34 -12.60 -1.35 4.82
C LEU A 34 -11.71 -2.39 5.50
N ALA A 35 -10.38 -2.27 5.35
CA ALA A 35 -9.43 -2.98 6.21
C ALA A 35 -9.20 -2.22 7.52
N ASP A 36 -8.80 -2.96 8.54
CA ASP A 36 -8.30 -2.44 9.82
C ASP A 36 -9.26 -1.40 10.39
N GLY A 37 -10.54 -1.81 10.49
CA GLY A 37 -11.66 -0.94 10.76
C GLY A 37 -12.76 -1.63 11.54
N ILE A 38 -13.80 -0.85 11.88
CA ILE A 38 -14.97 -1.37 12.60
C ILE A 38 -15.96 -1.95 11.60
N ALA A 39 -16.39 -3.19 11.84
CA ALA A 39 -17.47 -3.87 11.13
C ALA A 39 -18.56 -4.30 12.12
N LYS A 40 -19.80 -4.42 11.63
CA LYS A 40 -20.94 -4.91 12.40
C LYS A 40 -21.32 -6.31 11.94
N ASP A 41 -21.64 -7.17 12.90
CA ASP A 41 -22.28 -8.45 12.61
C ASP A 41 -23.80 -8.28 12.38
N GLU A 42 -24.48 -9.39 12.12
CA GLU A 42 -25.94 -9.42 11.88
C GLU A 42 -26.76 -8.99 13.10
N THR A 43 -26.18 -9.06 14.30
CA THR A 43 -26.82 -8.65 15.57
C THR A 43 -26.58 -7.16 15.88
N GLY A 44 -25.72 -6.50 15.10
CA GLY A 44 -25.35 -5.10 15.25
C GLY A 44 -24.16 -4.86 16.19
N ILE A 45 -23.49 -5.92 16.67
CA ILE A 45 -22.30 -5.82 17.51
C ILE A 45 -21.11 -5.39 16.65
N GLU A 46 -20.35 -4.42 17.15
CA GLU A 46 -19.17 -3.87 16.48
C GLU A 46 -17.90 -4.66 16.85
N TYR A 47 -17.13 -5.01 15.82
CA TYR A 47 -15.84 -5.66 15.92
C TYR A 47 -14.79 -4.85 15.17
N PHE A 48 -13.57 -4.80 15.72
CA PHE A 48 -12.41 -4.40 14.94
C PHE A 48 -11.92 -5.59 14.13
N VAL A 49 -11.93 -5.48 12.80
CA VAL A 49 -11.61 -6.58 11.88
C VAL A 49 -10.43 -6.25 10.99
N THR A 50 -9.61 -7.27 10.74
CA THR A 50 -8.54 -7.26 9.73
C THR A 50 -9.08 -7.81 8.41
N PRO A 51 -8.48 -7.46 7.26
CA PRO A 51 -8.84 -8.07 5.99
C PRO A 51 -8.50 -9.56 5.97
N LEU A 52 -9.10 -10.29 5.02
CA LEU A 52 -8.62 -11.61 4.65
C LEU A 52 -7.38 -11.44 3.76
N GLU A 53 -6.25 -11.99 4.17
CA GLU A 53 -5.04 -12.01 3.34
C GLU A 53 -4.95 -13.33 2.57
N VAL A 54 -4.75 -13.24 1.26
CA VAL A 54 -4.53 -14.39 0.40
C VAL A 54 -3.34 -14.16 -0.51
N GLU A 55 -2.70 -15.25 -0.92
CA GLU A 55 -1.69 -15.21 -1.97
C GLU A 55 -2.34 -15.56 -3.32
N MET A 56 -2.15 -14.72 -4.33
CA MET A 56 -2.59 -14.96 -5.70
C MET A 56 -1.52 -14.47 -6.69
N THR A 57 -1.59 -14.89 -7.95
CA THR A 57 -0.68 -14.33 -8.98
C THR A 57 -1.03 -12.87 -9.26
N MET A 58 -0.06 -12.10 -9.77
CA MET A 58 -0.31 -10.73 -10.22
C MET A 58 -1.41 -10.70 -11.29
N THR A 59 -1.41 -11.64 -12.23
CA THR A 59 -2.49 -11.78 -13.23
C THR A 59 -3.85 -12.00 -12.59
N GLU A 60 -3.95 -12.89 -11.60
CA GLU A 60 -5.20 -13.12 -10.87
C GLU A 60 -5.66 -11.82 -10.20
N PHE A 61 -4.76 -11.12 -9.52
CA PHE A 61 -5.06 -9.83 -8.89
C PHE A 61 -5.53 -8.77 -9.89
N LEU A 62 -4.81 -8.54 -10.99
CA LEU A 62 -5.19 -7.56 -12.02
C LEU A 62 -6.56 -7.88 -12.62
N ASN A 63 -6.85 -9.16 -12.86
CA ASN A 63 -8.18 -9.58 -13.31
C ASN A 63 -9.29 -9.21 -12.31
N THR A 64 -9.02 -9.18 -11.00
CA THR A 64 -10.02 -8.74 -10.00
C THR A 64 -10.33 -7.24 -10.08
N LEU A 65 -9.36 -6.43 -10.52
CA LEU A 65 -9.53 -4.98 -10.71
C LEU A 65 -10.34 -4.68 -11.97
N ASP A 66 -10.11 -5.45 -13.04
CA ASP A 66 -10.86 -5.33 -14.30
C ASP A 66 -12.28 -5.90 -14.17
N ARG A 67 -12.42 -7.06 -13.52
CA ARG A 67 -13.69 -7.79 -13.36
C ARG A 67 -14.18 -7.71 -11.92
N LYS A 68 -14.65 -6.52 -11.56
CA LYS A 68 -15.14 -6.22 -10.21
C LYS A 68 -16.29 -7.13 -9.81
N ARG A 69 -16.21 -7.62 -8.58
CA ARG A 69 -17.24 -8.45 -7.94
C ARG A 69 -17.87 -7.70 -6.77
N GLU A 70 -19.14 -8.00 -6.49
CA GLU A 70 -19.81 -7.51 -5.29
C GLU A 70 -19.19 -8.17 -4.05
N LYS A 71 -19.02 -7.39 -2.98
CA LYS A 71 -18.43 -7.84 -1.70
C LYS A 71 -17.08 -8.54 -1.81
N PHE A 72 -16.29 -8.17 -2.82
CA PHE A 72 -14.96 -8.69 -3.03
C PHE A 72 -14.09 -7.55 -3.55
N ILE A 73 -13.52 -6.79 -2.61
CA ILE A 73 -12.69 -5.62 -2.85
C ILE A 73 -11.26 -6.01 -2.50
N THR A 74 -10.40 -5.96 -3.50
CA THR A 74 -9.01 -6.43 -3.45
C THR A 74 -8.03 -5.28 -3.52
N TYR A 75 -6.98 -5.34 -2.71
CA TYR A 75 -5.90 -4.35 -2.77
C TYR A 75 -4.62 -4.87 -2.09
N ILE A 76 -3.49 -4.46 -2.64
CA ILE A 76 -2.16 -4.64 -2.08
C ILE A 76 -1.91 -3.47 -1.13
N GLN A 77 -1.89 -3.77 0.17
CA GLN A 77 -1.66 -2.77 1.23
C GLN A 77 -0.54 -3.13 2.22
N LYS A 78 0.19 -4.21 1.96
CA LYS A 78 1.23 -4.70 2.87
C LYS A 78 2.24 -3.58 3.14
N GLN A 79 2.39 -3.21 4.41
CA GLN A 79 3.40 -2.25 4.85
C GLN A 79 4.74 -2.97 5.14
N ASN A 80 5.75 -2.21 5.55
CA ASN A 80 7.10 -2.67 5.86
C ASN A 80 7.94 -2.97 4.61
N SER A 81 8.08 -1.97 3.76
CA SER A 81 9.04 -1.96 2.64
C SER A 81 8.70 -2.94 1.52
N ASN A 82 7.41 -3.24 1.30
CA ASN A 82 6.99 -4.18 0.26
C ASN A 82 7.44 -3.74 -1.15
N LEU A 83 7.71 -2.45 -1.41
CA LEU A 83 8.26 -2.02 -2.69
C LEU A 83 9.68 -2.57 -2.91
N THR A 84 10.56 -2.41 -1.92
CA THR A 84 11.95 -2.87 -2.04
C THR A 84 12.10 -4.37 -1.86
N ASP A 85 11.16 -5.01 -1.16
CA ASP A 85 11.25 -6.42 -0.82
C ASP A 85 10.54 -7.26 -1.88
N ASP A 86 9.30 -6.88 -2.20
CA ASP A 86 8.38 -7.64 -3.02
C ASP A 86 8.22 -7.08 -4.45
N PHE A 87 8.58 -5.83 -4.77
CA PHE A 87 8.35 -5.20 -6.10
C PHE A 87 9.60 -4.50 -6.69
N LYS A 88 10.74 -5.18 -6.62
CA LYS A 88 12.06 -4.65 -7.05
C LYS A 88 12.09 -4.20 -8.51
N GLU A 89 11.31 -4.85 -9.37
CA GLU A 89 11.17 -4.52 -10.79
C GLU A 89 10.61 -3.11 -11.04
N LEU A 90 9.89 -2.53 -10.07
CA LEU A 90 9.37 -1.17 -10.17
C LEU A 90 10.37 -0.09 -9.72
N LEU A 91 11.51 -0.47 -9.15
CA LEU A 91 12.48 0.47 -8.58
C LEU A 91 13.16 1.37 -9.61
N CYS A 92 13.19 0.96 -10.89
CA CYS A 92 13.72 1.81 -11.96
C CYS A 92 12.80 2.99 -12.30
N ASP A 93 11.56 2.98 -11.79
CA ASP A 93 10.51 3.95 -12.12
C ASP A 93 10.31 5.02 -11.05
N VAL A 94 10.94 4.85 -9.88
CA VAL A 94 10.67 5.62 -8.68
C VAL A 94 11.93 5.95 -7.90
N GLU A 95 11.92 7.09 -7.22
CA GLU A 95 12.95 7.42 -6.23
C GLU A 95 12.60 6.79 -4.87
N LEU A 96 13.57 6.18 -4.21
CA LEU A 96 13.40 5.60 -2.87
C LEU A 96 13.36 6.65 -1.75
N GLU A 97 13.77 7.88 -2.06
CA GLU A 97 13.83 8.98 -1.12
C GLU A 97 13.30 10.25 -1.77
N ILE A 98 12.78 11.16 -0.95
CA ILE A 98 12.43 12.51 -1.38
C ILE A 98 13.51 13.44 -0.80
N PRO A 99 14.47 13.95 -1.61
CA PRO A 99 15.70 14.57 -1.09
C PRO A 99 15.47 15.72 -0.10
N PHE A 100 14.47 16.57 -0.36
CA PHE A 100 14.16 17.67 0.56
C PHE A 100 13.60 17.17 1.90
N ALA A 101 12.81 16.09 1.89
CA ALA A 101 12.24 15.50 3.08
C ALA A 101 13.31 14.80 3.91
N SER A 102 14.18 14.01 3.27
CA SER A 102 15.30 13.35 3.96
C SER A 102 16.21 14.37 4.65
N LYS A 103 16.47 15.50 3.99
CA LYS A 103 17.20 16.63 4.57
C LYS A 103 16.46 17.29 5.73
N ALA A 104 15.16 17.55 5.59
CA ALA A 104 14.36 18.23 6.61
C ALA A 104 14.22 17.39 7.89
N PHE A 105 14.06 16.08 7.76
CA PHE A 105 13.92 15.15 8.89
C PHE A 105 15.27 14.59 9.39
N ASN A 106 16.37 14.89 8.69
CA ASN A 106 17.70 14.33 8.95
C ASN A 106 17.67 12.80 9.08
N LYS A 107 16.91 12.17 8.19
CA LYS A 107 16.63 10.73 8.21
C LYS A 107 16.13 10.27 6.84
N THR A 108 16.54 9.08 6.43
CA THR A 108 15.95 8.38 5.29
C THR A 108 14.60 7.73 5.70
N PRO A 109 13.73 7.39 4.75
CA PRO A 109 12.48 6.67 5.04
C PRO A 109 12.76 5.33 5.74
N ASP A 110 11.95 5.00 6.76
CA ASP A 110 12.03 3.69 7.43
C ASP A 110 11.44 2.57 6.57
N ALA A 111 10.50 2.91 5.69
CA ALA A 111 9.87 1.99 4.78
C ALA A 111 9.40 2.72 3.51
N VAL A 112 9.45 2.00 2.39
CA VAL A 112 8.90 2.45 1.10
C VAL A 112 7.92 1.40 0.62
N ASN A 113 6.65 1.77 0.49
CA ASN A 113 5.58 0.82 0.22
C ASN A 113 4.94 1.04 -1.15
N PHE A 114 4.60 -0.05 -1.82
CA PHE A 114 3.77 -0.10 -3.02
C PHE A 114 2.32 -0.37 -2.65
N TRP A 115 1.41 0.38 -3.30
CA TRP A 115 -0.03 0.29 -3.11
C TRP A 115 -0.71 0.16 -4.46
N MET A 116 -1.63 -0.78 -4.58
CA MET A 116 -2.46 -0.95 -5.77
C MET A 116 -3.77 -1.62 -5.36
N GLY A 117 -4.89 -1.20 -5.93
CA GLY A 117 -6.17 -1.74 -5.50
C GLY A 117 -7.36 -1.20 -6.25
N ASP A 118 -8.50 -1.79 -5.92
CA ASP A 118 -9.81 -1.34 -6.36
C ASP A 118 -10.10 0.07 -5.80
N ASP A 119 -10.77 0.91 -6.57
CA ASP A 119 -11.13 2.29 -6.17
C ASP A 119 -12.09 2.32 -4.97
N ARG A 120 -12.78 1.21 -4.69
CA ARG A 120 -13.64 1.03 -3.52
C ARG A 120 -12.86 0.74 -2.24
N ALA A 121 -11.55 0.48 -2.31
CA ALA A 121 -10.71 0.26 -1.13
C ALA A 121 -10.48 1.58 -0.38
N VAL A 122 -10.82 1.60 0.91
CA VAL A 122 -10.74 2.79 1.76
C VAL A 122 -9.98 2.45 3.03
N THR A 123 -8.88 3.18 3.27
CA THR A 123 -8.18 3.11 4.56
C THR A 123 -9.00 3.80 5.64
N SER A 124 -9.25 3.10 6.75
CA SER A 124 -10.07 3.64 7.84
C SER A 124 -9.41 4.87 8.48
N ARG A 125 -10.20 5.91 8.78
CA ARG A 125 -9.71 7.18 9.37
C ARG A 125 -9.31 7.07 10.85
N VAL A 126 -9.59 5.94 11.50
CA VAL A 126 -9.39 5.75 12.94
C VAL A 126 -7.93 5.39 13.27
N MET A 127 -7.14 4.96 12.27
CA MET A 127 -5.77 4.51 12.46
C MET A 127 -4.77 5.68 12.43
N ARG A 128 -3.92 5.81 13.45
CA ARG A 128 -2.77 6.74 13.47
C ARG A 128 -1.47 5.98 13.27
N GLN A 129 -0.69 6.35 12.26
CA GLN A 129 0.68 5.87 12.09
C GLN A 129 1.64 6.76 12.91
N ASN A 130 2.47 6.13 13.75
CA ASN A 130 3.46 6.84 14.55
C ASN A 130 4.77 6.98 13.75
N ALA A 131 5.18 8.21 13.42
CA ALA A 131 6.56 8.48 13.05
C ALA A 131 7.43 8.47 14.32
N SER A 132 8.55 7.73 14.32
CA SER A 132 9.43 7.60 15.48
C SER A 132 9.97 8.98 15.90
N ARG A 133 9.41 9.56 16.97
CA ARG A 133 9.91 10.82 17.53
C ARG A 133 11.20 10.56 18.30
N ARG A 134 12.36 10.84 17.70
CA ARG A 134 13.56 11.12 18.51
C ARG A 134 13.29 12.42 19.25
N ARG A 135 13.07 12.36 20.57
CA ARG A 135 13.07 13.56 21.43
C ARG A 135 14.45 14.19 21.28
N LEU A 136 14.56 15.35 20.63
CA LEU A 136 15.71 16.22 20.84
C LEU A 136 15.65 16.65 22.30
N ASP A 137 16.53 16.08 23.13
CA ASP A 137 16.77 16.57 24.49
C ASP A 137 17.37 17.97 24.38
N ARG A 138 16.52 18.99 24.50
CA ARG A 138 16.95 20.39 24.64
C ARG A 138 17.35 20.62 26.10
N ARG A 139 18.41 19.97 26.57
CA ARG A 139 19.18 20.50 27.71
C ARG A 139 20.02 21.65 27.18
N LYS A 140 19.54 22.87 27.43
CA LYS A 140 20.36 24.08 27.29
C LYS A 140 21.53 24.03 28.28
N PRO A 141 22.72 24.53 27.92
CA PRO A 141 23.80 24.68 28.89
C PRO A 141 23.48 25.83 29.86
N VAL A 142 23.84 25.63 31.13
CA VAL A 142 24.04 26.72 32.10
C VAL A 142 25.53 27.01 32.12
#